data_AF-A0A660QEG5-F1
#
_entry.id   AF-A0A660QEG5-F1
#
_cell.length_a   1.000
_cell.length_b   1.000
_cell.length_c   1.000
_cell.angle_alpha   90.00
_cell.angle_beta   90.00
_cell.angle_gamma   90.00
#
_symmetry.space_group_name_H-M   'P 1'
#
loop_
_entity.id
_entity.type
_entity.pdbx_description
1 polymer ?
#
loop_
_entity_poly.entity_id
_entity_poly.type
_entity_poly.pdbx_seq_one_letter_code
_entity_poly.pdbx_strand_id
1 'polypeptide(L)' 'MRAIIVDDEKLARQYLRELLRQHPQIEVLAECKNGFEAVKAVADTQPDLLFLDIQMPGGRQSERPINDN' A
#
# COMPACT_ATOMS: atom_id res chain seq x y z
N MET A 1 -14.41 4.47 8.31
CA MET A 1 -13.02 4.76 7.93
C MET A 1 -12.72 4.02 6.66
N ARG A 2 -12.16 4.71 5.67
CA ARG A 2 -11.80 4.15 4.37
C ARG A 2 -10.31 3.86 4.35
N ALA A 3 -9.95 2.65 3.96
CA ALA A 3 -8.58 2.17 4.00
C ALA A 3 -8.11 1.60 2.66
N ILE A 4 -6.80 1.67 2.42
CA ILE A 4 -6.13 0.96 1.33
C ILE A 4 -5.09 0.03 1.92
N ILE A 5 -4.93 -1.17 1.33
CA ILE A 5 -3.89 -2.13 1.68
C ILE A 5 -2.82 -2.15 0.60
N VAL A 6 -1.56 -2.02 0.98
CA VAL A 6 -0.40 -1.99 0.09
C VAL A 6 0.64 -2.97 0.58
N ASP A 7 0.84 -4.04 -0.18
CA ASP A 7 1.75 -5.12 0.15
C ASP A 7 2.01 -5.90 -1.16
N ASP A 8 3.25 -6.26 -1.48
CA ASP A 8 3.57 -6.99 -2.71
C ASP A 8 3.13 -8.46 -2.65
N GLU A 9 2.99 -9.03 -1.44
CA GLU A 9 2.56 -10.40 -1.21
C GLU A 9 1.03 -10.53 -1.19
N LYS A 10 0.49 -11.34 -2.11
CA LYS A 10 -0.96 -11.58 -2.21
C LYS A 10 -1.55 -12.22 -0.95
N LEU A 11 -0.83 -13.14 -0.32
CA LEU A 11 -1.30 -13.84 0.88
C LEU A 11 -1.41 -12.89 2.07
N ALA A 12 -0.45 -11.97 2.22
CA ALA A 12 -0.48 -10.94 3.26
C ALA A 12 -1.70 -10.01 3.10
N ARG A 13 -1.99 -9.54 1.88
CA ARG A 13 -3.20 -8.74 1.61
C ARG A 13 -4.49 -9.49 1.93
N GLN A 14 -4.58 -10.76 1.53
CA GLN A 14 -5.75 -11.60 1.83
C GLN A 14 -5.93 -11.81 3.33
N TYR A 15 -4.85 -12.06 4.06
CA TYR A 15 -4.87 -12.24 5.50
C TYR A 15 -5.33 -10.96 6.22
N LEU A 16 -4.73 -9.82 5.88
CA LEU A 16 -5.12 -8.53 6.46
C LEU A 16 -6.57 -8.18 6.13
N ARG A 17 -7.03 -8.44 4.90
CA ARG A 17 -8.45 -8.25 4.54
C ARG A 17 -9.38 -9.11 5.39
N GLU A 18 -9.00 -10.35 5.70
CA GLU A 18 -9.81 -11.22 6.56
C GLU A 18 -9.85 -10.71 8.00
N LEU A 19 -8.74 -10.19 8.53
CA LEU A 19 -8.72 -9.55 9.84
C LEU A 19 -9.65 -8.32 9.87
N LEU A 20 -9.58 -7.48 8.83
CA LEU A 20 -10.40 -6.27 8.73
C LEU A 20 -11.90 -6.55 8.58
N ARG A 21 -12.32 -7.74 8.13
CA ARG A 21 -13.75 -8.11 8.10
C ARG A 21 -14.40 -8.12 9.47
N GLN A 22 -13.63 -8.32 10.54
CA GLN A 22 -14.13 -8.27 11.92
C GLN A 22 -14.37 -6.82 12.40
N HIS A 23 -13.97 -5.83 11.59
CA HIS A 23 -14.08 -4.40 11.88
C HIS A 23 -14.95 -3.70 10.83
N PRO A 24 -16.29 -3.79 10.94
CA PRO A 24 -17.21 -3.24 9.92
C PRO A 24 -17.11 -1.73 9.73
N GLN A 25 -16.51 -1.00 10.67
CA GLN A 25 -16.21 0.42 10.54
C GLN A 25 -15.06 0.73 9.56
N ILE A 26 -14.34 -0.29 9.07
CA ILE A 26 -13.26 -0.16 8.08
C ILE A 26 -13.75 -0.70 6.74
N GLU A 27 -13.75 0.17 5.74
CA GLU A 27 -14.03 -0.18 4.35
C GLU A 27 -12.72 -0.20 3.57
N VAL A 28 -12.36 -1.34 2.98
CA VAL A 28 -11.17 -1.46 2.13
C VAL A 28 -11.53 -1.03 0.72
N LEU A 29 -11.01 0.12 0.28
CA LEU A 29 -11.29 0.70 -1.04
C LEU A 29 -10.44 0.09 -2.15
N ALA A 30 -9.22 -0.32 -1.84
CA ALA A 30 -8.28 -0.88 -2.80
C ALA A 30 -7.22 -1.78 -2.14
N GLU A 31 -6.71 -2.72 -2.92
CA GLU A 31 -5.53 -3.54 -2.62
C GLU A 31 -4.48 -3.27 -3.71
N CYS A 32 -3.27 -2.85 -3.32
CA CYS A 32 -2.18 -2.47 -4.22
C CYS A 32 -0.95 -3.36 -3.98
N LYS A 33 -0.20 -3.69 -5.04
CA LYS A 33 1.01 -4.53 -4.92
C LYS A 33 2.33 -3.75 -4.89
N ASN A 34 2.28 -2.43 -5.04
CA ASN A 34 3.45 -1.57 -5.09
C ASN A 34 3.07 -0.10 -4.79
N GLY A 35 4.09 0.74 -4.60
CA GLY A 35 3.93 2.16 -4.32
C GLY A 35 3.26 2.97 -5.44
N PHE A 36 3.46 2.62 -6.72
CA PHE A 36 2.84 3.37 -7.82
C PHE A 36 1.32 3.19 -7.86
N GLU A 37 0.84 1.96 -7.71
CA GLU A 37 -0.59 1.66 -7.57
C GLU A 37 -1.18 2.33 -6.33
N ALA A 38 -0.44 2.30 -5.21
CA ALA A 38 -0.86 2.93 -3.97
C ALA A 38 -1.04 4.45 -4.12
N VAL A 39 -0.07 5.15 -4.71
CA VAL A 39 -0.14 6.61 -4.94
C VAL A 39 -1.34 6.95 -5.81
N LYS A 40 -1.56 6.20 -6.89
CA LYS A 40 -2.74 6.40 -7.76
C LYS A 40 -4.04 6.18 -6.99
N ALA A 41 -4.14 5.08 -6.23
CA ALA A 41 -5.35 4.75 -5.48
C ALA A 41 -5.63 5.77 -4.37
N VAL A 42 -4.61 6.28 -3.69
CA VAL A 42 -4.73 7.35 -2.70
C VAL A 42 -5.25 8.64 -3.35
N ALA A 43 -4.70 9.03 -4.50
CA ALA A 43 -5.16 10.21 -5.23
C ALA A 43 -6.62 10.08 -5.69
N ASP A 44 -6.99 8.91 -6.21
CA ASP A 44 -8.33 8.65 -6.75
C ASP A 44 -9.41 8.54 -5.65
N THR A 45 -9.05 8.04 -4.46
CA THR A 45 -10.05 7.67 -3.44
C THR A 45 -9.98 8.46 -2.14
N GLN A 46 -8.88 9.19 -1.89
CA GLN A 46 -8.62 9.98 -0.68
C GLN A 46 -8.97 9.21 0.60
N PRO A 47 -8.30 8.06 0.88
CA PRO A 47 -8.61 7.23 2.04
C PRO A 47 -8.22 7.91 3.35
N ASP A 48 -8.80 7.44 4.45
CA ASP A 48 -8.50 7.94 5.81
C ASP A 48 -7.28 7.20 6.42
N LEU A 49 -6.98 6.00 5.93
CA LEU A 49 -5.94 5.11 6.45
C LEU A 49 -5.22 4.34 5.32
N LEU A 50 -3.93 4.12 5.48
CA LEU A 50 -3.11 3.30 4.58
C LEU A 50 -2.40 2.21 5.39
N PHE A 51 -2.65 0.94 5.06
CA PHE A 51 -1.84 -0.18 5.52
C PHE A 51 -0.72 -0.40 4.51
N LEU A 52 0.51 -0.13 4.90
CA LEU A 52 1.67 -0.15 4.00
C LEU A 52 2.72 -1.13 4.55
N ASP A 53 3.10 -2.12 3.74
CA ASP A 53 4.26 -2.94 4.06
C ASP A 53 5.56 -2.13 3.88
N ILE A 54 6.38 -2.17 4.92
CA ILE A 54 7.67 -1.47 4.99
C ILE A 54 8.79 -2.25 4.30
N GLN A 55 8.59 -3.55 4.03
CA GLN A 55 9.57 -4.44 3.40
C GLN A 55 9.35 -4.61 1.88
N MET A 56 8.60 -3.72 1.23
CA MET A 56 8.44 -3.79 -0.22
C MET A 56 9.77 -3.51 -0.97
N PRO A 57 10.30 -4.46 -1.77
CA PRO A 57 11.44 -4.22 -2.65
C PRO A 57 11.01 -3.31 -3.81
N GLY A 58 11.10 -2.01 -3.57
CA GLY A 58 10.71 -0.99 -4.57
C GLY A 58 10.83 0.45 -4.08
N GLY A 59 11.08 0.68 -2.78
CA GLY A 59 11.27 2.01 -2.21
C GLY A 59 12.64 2.64 -2.49
N ARG A 60 13.66 1.85 -2.88
CA ARG A 60 14.94 2.41 -3.32
C ARG A 60 14.81 2.79 -4.79
N GLN A 61 14.17 3.93 -5.08
CA GLN A 61 14.56 4.66 -6.28
C GLN A 61 16.07 4.76 -6.21
N SER A 62 16.74 4.24 -7.24
CA SER A 62 18.17 4.32 -7.46
C SER A 62 18.78 5.48 -6.68
N GLU A 63 19.71 5.20 -5.78
CA GLU A 63 20.81 6.13 -5.57
C GLU A 63 21.38 6.36 -6.96
N ARG A 64 20.91 7.41 -7.65
CA ARG A 64 21.59 7.85 -8.86
C ARG A 64 23.02 8.08 -8.39
N PRO A 65 24.03 7.48 -9.01
CA PRO A 65 25.39 7.86 -8.69
C PRO A 65 25.47 9.36 -8.93
N ILE A 66 25.66 10.11 -7.84
CA ILE A 66 26.13 11.49 -7.92
C ILE A 66 27.48 11.38 -8.62
N ASN A 67 27.46 11.69 -9.91
CA ASN A 67 28.65 11.76 -10.72
C ASN A 67 29.35 13.06 -10.31
N ASP A 68 30.16 12.97 -9.26
CA ASP A 68 31.05 14.04 -8.84
C ASP A 68 32.21 14.07 -9.85
N ASN A 69 32.10 15.00 -10.79
CA ASN A 69 33.16 15.37 -11.73
C ASN A 69 34.29 16.12 -11.01
#